data_AF-A0A2X2VT89-F1
#
_entry.id   AF-A0A2X2VT89-F1
#
_cell.length_a   1.000
_cell.length_b   1.000
_cell.length_c   1.000
_cell.angle_alpha   90.00
_cell.angle_beta   90.00
_cell.angle_gamma   90.00
#
_symmetry.space_group_name_H-M   'P 1'
#
loop_
_entity.id
_entity.type
_entity.pdbx_description
1 polymer ?
#
loop_
_entity_poly.entity_id
_entity_poly.type
_entity_poly.pdbx_seq_one_letter_code
_entity_poly.pdbx_strand_id
1 'polypeptide(L)' 'MKNLRKLQRAQLKMVKGGDIPIGCNTWDNGKRCCREWQSEYCNSPTCPDAPPPFCS' A
#
# COMPACT_ATOMS: atom_id res chain seq x y z
N MET A 1 20.32 7.80 17.03
CA MET A 1 19.90 7.02 15.84
C MET A 1 20.40 5.59 16.00
N LYS A 2 19.53 4.57 15.97
CA LYS A 2 19.97 3.17 16.03
C LYS A 2 20.48 2.77 14.63
N ASN A 3 21.67 2.19 14.55
CA ASN A 3 22.23 1.69 13.29
C ASN A 3 21.27 0.65 12.69
N LEU A 4 20.63 1.00 11.56
CA LEU A 4 19.75 0.07 10.84
C LEU A 4 20.63 -0.92 10.09
N ARG A 5 20.56 -2.20 10.46
CA ARG A 5 21.31 -3.27 9.77
C ARG A 5 20.65 -3.55 8.42
N LYS A 6 21.45 -3.66 7.36
CA LYS A 6 20.97 -4.15 6.05
C LYS A 6 20.40 -5.56 6.20
N LEU A 7 19.14 -5.75 5.80
CA LEU A 7 18.49 -7.07 5.80
C LEU A 7 19.09 -7.94 4.70
N GLN A 8 19.30 -9.23 4.99
CA GLN A 8 19.68 -10.19 3.96
C GLN A 8 18.47 -10.49 3.06
N ARG A 9 18.73 -10.91 1.80
CA ARG A 9 17.68 -11.24 0.82
C ARG A 9 16.63 -12.22 1.34
N ALA A 10 17.03 -13.24 2.10
CA ALA A 10 16.10 -14.20 2.71
C ALA A 10 15.16 -13.52 3.72
N GLN A 11 15.68 -12.58 4.51
CA GLN A 11 14.89 -11.81 5.47
C GLN A 11 13.97 -10.81 4.76
N LEU A 12 14.40 -10.21 3.65
CA LEU A 12 13.55 -9.36 2.82
C LEU A 12 12.35 -10.12 2.25
N LYS A 13 12.52 -11.41 1.86
CA LYS A 13 11.39 -12.25 1.43
C LYS A 13 10.41 -12.59 2.56
N MET A 14 10.88 -12.60 3.80
CA MET A 14 10.02 -12.76 4.98
C MET A 14 9.31 -11.46 5.37
N VAL A 15 9.84 -10.31 4.97
CA VAL A 15 9.12 -9.05 5.04
C VAL A 15 7.97 -9.17 4.03
N LYS A 16 6.80 -9.54 4.55
CA LYS A 16 5.54 -9.52 3.80
C LYS A 16 5.18 -8.06 3.52
N GLY A 17 5.85 -7.43 2.55
CA GLY A 17 5.28 -6.28 1.87
C GLY A 17 3.93 -6.74 1.34
N GLY A 18 2.86 -6.02 1.69
CA GLY A 18 1.56 -6.34 1.12
C GLY A 18 1.65 -6.24 -0.40
N ASP A 19 1.02 -7.18 -1.12
CA ASP A 19 0.80 -7.00 -2.55
C ASP A 19 0.00 -5.71 -2.73
N ILE A 20 0.67 -4.68 -3.25
CA ILE A 20 0.04 -3.41 -3.57
C ILE A 20 -0.78 -3.67 -4.84
N PRO A 21 -2.11 -3.49 -4.80
CA PRO A 21 -2.94 -3.69 -5.97
C PRO A 21 -2.53 -2.74 -7.10
N ILE A 22 -2.64 -3.23 -8.34
CA ILE A 22 -2.41 -2.43 -9.53
C ILE A 22 -3.38 -1.24 -9.53
N GLY A 23 -2.86 -0.04 -9.81
CA GLY A 23 -3.65 1.19 -9.80
C GLY A 23 -3.77 1.86 -8.42
N CYS A 24 -3.15 1.30 -7.37
CA CYS A 24 -3.06 1.98 -6.08
C CYS A 24 -1.92 3.00 -6.07
N ASN A 25 -2.25 4.29 -5.97
CA ASN A 25 -1.27 5.37 -5.85
C ASN A 25 -0.72 5.47 -4.42
N THR A 26 -1.58 5.28 -3.43
CA THR A 26 -1.24 5.46 -2.01
C THR A 26 -1.61 4.22 -1.19
N TRP A 27 -0.67 3.29 -1.06
CA TRP A 27 -0.86 2.08 -0.27
C TRP A 27 -0.52 2.30 1.21
N ASP A 28 -1.47 1.99 2.10
CA ASP A 28 -1.25 1.96 3.54
C ASP A 28 -0.77 0.57 3.96
N ASN A 29 0.53 0.43 4.21
CA ASN A 29 1.12 -0.84 4.65
C ASN A 29 0.63 -1.29 6.03
N GLY A 30 0.22 -0.36 6.90
CA GLY A 30 -0.26 -0.68 8.25
C GLY A 30 -1.66 -1.26 8.22
N LYS A 31 -2.55 -0.65 7.43
CA LYS A 31 -3.95 -1.09 7.25
C LYS A 31 -4.16 -2.09 6.11
N ARG A 32 -3.13 -2.32 5.28
CA ARG A 32 -3.15 -3.17 4.08
C ARG A 32 -4.31 -2.83 3.14
N CYS A 33 -4.47 -1.55 2.87
CA CYS A 33 -5.51 -1.04 1.99
C CYS A 33 -4.99 0.15 1.18
N CYS A 34 -5.64 0.40 0.05
CA CYS A 34 -5.32 1.56 -0.76
C CYS A 34 -6.11 2.78 -0.30
N ARG A 35 -5.44 3.91 -0.10
CA ARG A 35 -6.07 5.19 0.24
C ARG A 35 -6.49 5.98 -0.99
N GLU A 36 -5.76 5.83 -2.09
CA GLU A 36 -6.02 6.54 -3.34
C GLU A 36 -5.77 5.64 -4.54
N TRP A 37 -6.78 5.52 -5.38
CA TRP A 37 -6.74 4.77 -6.63
C TRP A 37 -6.60 5.71 -7.82
N GLN A 38 -5.99 5.21 -8.88
CA GLN A 38 -6.08 5.81 -10.21
C GLN A 38 -7.55 5.83 -10.68
N SER A 39 -7.87 6.75 -11.58
CA SER A 39 -9.23 6.93 -12.12
C SER A 39 -9.81 5.64 -12.70
N GLU A 40 -9.00 4.84 -13.39
CA GLU A 40 -9.40 3.55 -13.97
C GLU A 40 -9.76 2.49 -12.91
N TYR A 41 -9.28 2.66 -11.69
CA TYR A 41 -9.44 1.72 -10.58
C TYR A 41 -10.31 2.28 -9.45
N CYS A 42 -11.07 3.35 -9.72
CA CYS A 42 -11.83 4.10 -8.72
C CYS A 42 -12.94 3.28 -8.02
N ASN A 43 -13.38 2.19 -8.65
CA ASN A 43 -14.34 1.23 -8.08
C ASN A 43 -13.69 0.19 -7.14
N SER A 44 -12.36 0.24 -6.97
CA SER A 44 -11.64 -0.69 -6.10
C SER A 44 -11.82 -0.32 -4.63
N PRO A 45 -11.77 -1.29 -3.70
CA PRO A 45 -11.99 -1.04 -2.28
C PRO A 45 -10.93 -0.09 -1.70
N THR A 46 -11.37 1.00 -1.10
CA THR A 46 -10.52 1.95 -0.36
C THR A 46 -10.45 1.64 1.12
N CYS A 47 -9.46 2.21 1.80
CA CYS A 47 -9.39 2.19 3.26
C CYS A 47 -10.66 2.79 3.88
N PRO A 48 -11.18 2.24 4.99
CA PRO A 48 -12.41 2.71 5.63
C PRO A 48 -12.32 4.15 6.18
N ASP A 49 -11.10 4.67 6.37
CA ASP A 49 -10.82 6.05 6.78
C ASP A 49 -10.33 6.96 5.64
N ALA A 50 -10.29 6.46 4.39
CA ALA A 50 -9.90 7.29 3.26
C ALA A 50 -11.05 8.24 2.86
N PRO A 51 -10.72 9.44 2.34
CA PRO A 51 -11.72 10.30 1.72
C PRO A 51 -12.42 9.54 0.57
N PRO A 52 -13.68 9.89 0.24
CA PRO A 52 -14.38 9.29 -0.89
C PRO A 52 -13.52 9.45 -2.15
N PRO A 53 -13.42 8.40 -2.98
CA PRO A 53 -12.53 8.44 -4.13
C PRO A 53 -13.01 9.53 -5.10
N PHE A 54 -12.11 10.40 -5.52
CA PHE A 54 -12.39 11.43 -6.53
C PHE A 54 -12.42 10.77 -7.92
N CYS A 55 -13.48 10.02 -8.20
CA CYS A 55 -13.75 9.50 -9.54
C CYS A 55 -14.25 10.67 -10.39
N SER A 56 -13.53 11.02 -11.44
CA SER A 56 -13.95 12.02 -12.45
C SER A 56 -14.77 11.35 -13.55
#